data_AF-A0A954FPW5-F1
#
_entry.id   AF-A0A954FPW5-F1
#
_cell.length_a   1.000
_cell.length_b   1.000
_cell.length_c   1.000
_cell.angle_alpha   90.00
_cell.angle_beta   90.00
_cell.angle_gamma   90.00
#
_symmetry.space_group_name_H-M   'P 1'
#
loop_
_entity.id
_entity.type
_entity.pdbx_description
1 polymer ?
#
loop_
_entity_poly.entity_id
_entity_poly.type
_entity_poly.pdbx_seq_one_letter_code
_entity_poly.pdbx_strand_id
1 'polypeptide(L)'
;MNQQPQESAVSENSEEVSGNVVGANSKSEGQPAFIVGVTGHMDPTDPERLTRQVEQLFRFLRHGVSGGASGVGATPHQSAASELKAALAPLVGKAPEFPGHSNKVHGDVYERFFAEWPGLGETPIVVLSSLAPGADQIVAKVALQPEFANDYFRLMCPLPVPLEMYRQASTFVRQPQVGATEEELERLKSENDQRVSDLRQLIPDDDDPRCFPVAIRNAFTPGDLSNSLCGATVEEQIELLQDDLDLSEDQRNRLYSHDLKSENRQRRHRRYQAAGEYIAAYSHLLIAIWDHIDDTKNTEGTAGIVHA
;
A
#
# COMPACT_ATOMS: atom_id res chain seq x y z
N MET A 1 -38.98 13.42 -74.52
CA MET A 1 -39.52 12.12 -74.09
C MET A 1 -38.36 11.37 -73.47
N ASN A 2 -38.31 11.37 -72.14
CA ASN A 2 -37.13 11.00 -71.35
C ASN A 2 -37.26 9.55 -70.85
N GLN A 3 -36.17 8.81 -70.95
CA GLN A 3 -36.06 7.38 -70.66
C GLN A 3 -36.07 7.11 -69.14
N GLN A 4 -36.73 6.02 -68.73
CA GLN A 4 -36.60 5.41 -67.41
C GLN A 4 -35.54 4.29 -67.43
N PRO A 5 -34.71 4.17 -66.39
CA PRO A 5 -34.10 2.90 -65.97
C PRO A 5 -34.69 2.46 -64.61
N GLN A 6 -35.28 1.26 -64.53
CA GLN A 6 -34.69 -0.02 -64.10
C GLN A 6 -34.41 -0.13 -62.59
N GLU A 7 -35.22 -0.99 -61.97
CA GLU A 7 -35.16 -1.47 -60.59
C GLU A 7 -34.01 -2.48 -60.40
N SER A 8 -33.28 -2.34 -59.30
CA SER A 8 -32.27 -3.29 -58.83
C SER A 8 -32.65 -3.75 -57.43
N ALA A 9 -32.76 -5.07 -57.27
CA ALA A 9 -33.09 -5.77 -56.04
C ALA A 9 -32.05 -5.52 -54.92
N VAL A 10 -32.55 -5.29 -53.70
CA VAL A 10 -31.74 -5.26 -52.48
C VAL A 10 -31.97 -6.57 -51.73
N SER A 11 -30.88 -7.28 -51.50
CA SER A 11 -30.79 -8.52 -50.74
C SER A 11 -30.99 -8.29 -49.24
N GLU A 12 -31.89 -9.06 -48.63
CA GLU A 12 -32.05 -9.18 -47.19
C GLU A 12 -30.84 -9.91 -46.59
N ASN A 13 -30.02 -9.21 -45.81
CA ASN A 13 -29.08 -9.81 -44.87
C ASN A 13 -29.73 -9.85 -43.49
N SER A 14 -30.04 -11.06 -43.03
CA SER A 14 -30.45 -11.36 -41.67
C SER A 14 -29.23 -11.26 -40.73
N GLU A 15 -29.15 -10.17 -39.97
CA GLU A 15 -28.26 -10.04 -38.82
C GLU A 15 -28.83 -10.84 -37.64
N GLU A 16 -28.17 -11.93 -37.29
CA GLU A 16 -28.35 -12.62 -36.01
C GLU A 16 -27.90 -11.70 -34.88
N VAL A 17 -28.88 -11.15 -34.15
CA VAL A 17 -28.67 -10.43 -32.89
C VAL A 17 -28.24 -11.44 -31.83
N SER A 18 -26.94 -11.65 -31.76
CA SER A 18 -26.25 -12.28 -30.64
C SER A 18 -26.57 -11.51 -29.36
N GLY A 19 -27.43 -12.10 -28.52
CA GLY A 19 -27.79 -11.60 -27.21
C GLY A 19 -26.56 -11.62 -26.30
N ASN A 20 -25.90 -10.46 -26.20
CA ASN A 20 -24.84 -10.23 -25.24
C ASN A 20 -25.44 -10.24 -23.84
N VAL A 21 -25.30 -11.36 -23.13
CA VAL A 21 -25.59 -11.48 -21.70
C VAL A 21 -24.53 -10.66 -20.96
N VAL A 22 -24.76 -9.34 -20.88
CA VAL A 22 -24.12 -8.51 -19.86
C VAL A 22 -24.80 -8.87 -18.55
N GLY A 23 -24.30 -9.94 -17.93
CA GLY A 23 -24.54 -10.23 -16.53
C GLY A 23 -23.92 -9.11 -15.72
N ALA A 24 -24.68 -8.02 -15.56
CA ALA A 24 -24.38 -7.00 -14.57
C ALA A 24 -24.40 -7.71 -13.22
N ASN A 25 -23.23 -8.07 -12.72
CA ASN A 25 -23.02 -8.34 -11.30
C ASN A 25 -23.56 -7.10 -10.58
N SER A 26 -24.75 -7.23 -10.01
CA SER A 26 -25.32 -6.29 -9.06
C SER A 26 -24.39 -6.33 -7.86
N LYS A 27 -23.28 -5.58 -7.95
CA LYS A 27 -22.34 -5.36 -6.86
C LYS A 27 -23.18 -4.95 -5.67
N SER A 28 -22.98 -5.65 -4.55
CA SER A 28 -23.60 -5.40 -3.26
C SER A 28 -23.24 -4.00 -2.77
N GLU A 29 -23.94 -2.98 -3.28
CA GLU A 29 -23.91 -1.64 -2.73
C GLU A 29 -24.21 -1.75 -1.22
N GLY A 30 -23.20 -1.52 -0.39
CA GLY A 30 -23.33 -1.52 1.07
C GLY A 30 -22.61 -2.64 1.82
N GLN A 31 -21.91 -3.57 1.17
CA GLN A 31 -21.00 -4.45 1.92
C GLN A 31 -19.78 -3.65 2.42
N PRO A 32 -19.46 -3.70 3.73
CA PRO A 32 -18.28 -3.03 4.25
C PRO A 32 -17.01 -3.69 3.67
N ALA A 33 -16.03 -2.86 3.29
CA ALA A 33 -14.76 -3.35 2.80
C ALA A 33 -13.86 -3.83 3.95
N PHE A 34 -13.11 -4.90 3.72
CA PHE A 34 -11.97 -5.28 4.54
C PHE A 34 -10.77 -4.41 4.15
N ILE A 35 -10.00 -3.92 5.12
CA ILE A 35 -8.94 -2.93 4.88
C ILE A 35 -7.61 -3.53 5.31
N VAL A 36 -6.68 -3.57 4.38
CA VAL A 36 -5.33 -4.10 4.55
C VAL A 36 -4.35 -2.93 4.44
N GLY A 37 -3.71 -2.58 5.54
CA GLY A 37 -2.64 -1.60 5.57
C GLY A 37 -1.31 -2.23 5.25
N VAL A 38 -0.42 -1.45 4.64
CA VAL A 38 0.94 -1.88 4.31
C VAL A 38 1.92 -0.87 4.85
N THR A 39 2.98 -1.39 5.45
CA THR A 39 4.20 -0.66 5.76
C THR A 39 5.39 -1.60 5.58
N GLY A 40 6.58 -1.09 5.31
CA GLY A 40 7.75 -1.95 5.25
C GLY A 40 9.05 -1.28 4.84
N HIS A 41 10.06 -2.12 4.68
CA HIS A 41 11.41 -1.68 4.37
C HIS A 41 11.51 -1.10 2.95
N MET A 42 12.29 -0.02 2.80
CA MET A 42 12.43 0.70 1.54
C MET A 42 13.28 -0.04 0.49
N ASP A 43 14.16 -0.93 0.94
CA ASP A 43 15.10 -1.64 0.07
C ASP A 43 15.07 -3.14 0.38
N PRO A 44 13.96 -3.84 0.05
CA PRO A 44 13.89 -5.27 0.31
C PRO A 44 14.99 -6.01 -0.48
N THR A 45 15.74 -6.86 0.22
CA THR A 45 16.87 -7.61 -0.38
C THR A 45 16.46 -8.52 -1.55
N ASP A 46 15.22 -9.05 -1.55
CA ASP A 46 14.70 -9.93 -2.60
C ASP A 46 13.26 -9.51 -2.99
N PRO A 47 13.10 -8.50 -3.87
CA PRO A 47 11.80 -7.95 -4.23
C PRO A 47 10.92 -8.95 -5.00
N GLU A 48 11.51 -9.89 -5.74
CA GLU A 48 10.76 -10.90 -6.49
C GLU A 48 10.14 -11.94 -5.56
N ARG A 49 10.91 -12.45 -4.59
CA ARG A 49 10.37 -13.35 -3.57
C ARG A 49 9.29 -12.66 -2.77
N LEU A 50 9.51 -11.41 -2.38
CA LEU A 50 8.53 -10.62 -1.67
C LEU A 50 7.23 -10.45 -2.48
N THR A 51 7.34 -10.16 -3.77
CA THR A 51 6.20 -10.08 -4.69
C THR A 51 5.39 -11.37 -4.67
N ARG A 52 6.05 -12.54 -4.82
CA ARG A 52 5.38 -13.85 -4.77
C ARG A 52 4.68 -14.10 -3.43
N GLN A 53 5.30 -13.70 -2.32
CA GLN A 53 4.70 -13.84 -0.98
C GLN A 53 3.46 -12.97 -0.81
N VAL A 54 3.47 -11.74 -1.32
CA VAL A 54 2.32 -10.84 -1.29
C VAL A 54 1.19 -11.39 -2.15
N GLU A 55 1.48 -11.92 -3.33
CA GLU A 55 0.49 -12.59 -4.19
C GLU A 55 -0.16 -13.79 -3.47
N GLN A 56 0.65 -14.64 -2.82
CA GLN A 56 0.15 -15.77 -2.02
C GLN A 56 -0.74 -15.29 -0.87
N LEU A 57 -0.34 -14.22 -0.17
CA LEU A 57 -1.12 -13.63 0.91
C LEU A 57 -2.45 -13.08 0.41
N PHE A 58 -2.48 -12.40 -0.74
CA PHE A 58 -3.72 -11.87 -1.31
C PHE A 58 -4.68 -12.99 -1.72
N ARG A 59 -4.16 -14.05 -2.36
CA ARG A 59 -4.96 -15.26 -2.65
C ARG A 59 -5.50 -15.91 -1.38
N PHE A 60 -4.70 -15.97 -0.32
CA PHE A 60 -5.14 -16.49 0.97
C PHE A 60 -6.22 -15.63 1.62
N LEU A 61 -6.05 -14.30 1.65
CA LEU A 61 -7.05 -13.38 2.17
C LEU A 61 -8.38 -13.55 1.44
N ARG A 62 -8.35 -13.67 0.11
CA ARG A 62 -9.55 -13.86 -0.69
C ARG A 62 -10.22 -15.21 -0.47
N HIS A 63 -9.48 -16.31 -0.63
CA HIS A 63 -10.08 -17.65 -0.79
C HIS A 63 -9.98 -18.54 0.46
N GLY A 64 -9.22 -18.10 1.46
CA GLY A 64 -8.95 -18.91 2.64
C GLY A 64 -8.23 -20.22 2.31
N VAL A 65 -8.37 -21.19 3.22
CA VAL A 65 -7.83 -22.54 3.05
C VAL A 65 -8.80 -23.44 2.25
N SER A 66 -10.10 -23.10 2.25
CA SER A 66 -11.18 -23.98 1.77
C SER A 66 -11.79 -23.61 0.41
N GLY A 67 -11.36 -22.52 -0.23
CA GLY A 67 -11.94 -22.01 -1.48
C GLY A 67 -11.82 -22.87 -2.74
N GLY A 68 -11.27 -24.09 -2.66
CA GLY A 68 -11.19 -25.05 -3.76
C GLY A 68 -12.10 -26.25 -3.53
N ALA A 69 -13.18 -26.34 -4.30
CA ALA A 69 -14.19 -27.39 -4.26
C ALA A 69 -13.64 -28.83 -4.14
N SER A 70 -14.29 -29.59 -3.26
CA SER A 70 -14.55 -31.04 -3.11
C SER A 70 -14.12 -32.08 -4.18
N GLY A 71 -13.04 -31.88 -4.94
CA GLY A 71 -12.50 -32.83 -5.92
C GLY A 71 -11.20 -33.47 -5.44
N VAL A 72 -11.07 -34.79 -5.60
CA VAL A 72 -9.95 -35.63 -5.16
C VAL A 72 -8.62 -35.16 -5.78
N GLY A 73 -7.87 -34.34 -5.05
CA GLY A 73 -6.53 -33.84 -5.38
C GLY A 73 -6.19 -32.64 -4.51
N ALA A 74 -4.97 -32.54 -3.98
CA ALA A 74 -4.55 -31.37 -3.22
C ALA A 74 -4.70 -30.13 -4.10
N THR A 75 -5.63 -29.24 -3.76
CA THR A 75 -5.91 -28.06 -4.56
C THR A 75 -4.78 -27.02 -4.37
N PRO A 76 -4.55 -26.12 -5.35
CA PRO A 76 -3.53 -25.06 -5.25
C PRO A 76 -3.60 -24.23 -3.96
N HIS A 77 -4.77 -24.17 -3.31
CA HIS A 77 -5.00 -23.41 -2.08
C HIS A 77 -4.45 -24.10 -0.81
N GLN A 78 -4.33 -25.43 -0.78
CA GLN A 78 -3.64 -26.13 0.32
C GLN A 78 -2.12 -25.90 0.24
N SER A 79 -1.57 -25.75 -0.97
CA SER A 79 -0.20 -25.27 -1.18
C SER A 79 -0.07 -23.84 -0.67
N ALA A 80 -1.00 -22.94 -1.02
CA ALA A 80 -0.96 -21.55 -0.56
C ALA A 80 -1.08 -21.39 0.95
N ALA A 81 -1.91 -22.18 1.64
CA ALA A 81 -2.00 -22.15 3.10
C ALA A 81 -0.75 -22.75 3.78
N SER A 82 -0.17 -23.81 3.19
CA SER A 82 1.07 -24.40 3.68
C SER A 82 2.28 -23.50 3.39
N GLU A 83 2.29 -22.84 2.23
CA GLU A 83 3.28 -21.85 1.81
C GLU A 83 3.15 -20.58 2.62
N LEU A 84 1.93 -20.12 2.93
CA LEU A 84 1.70 -18.99 3.82
C LEU A 84 2.06 -19.37 5.24
N LYS A 85 1.69 -20.55 5.73
CA LYS A 85 2.16 -21.04 7.03
C LYS A 85 3.68 -21.18 7.06
N ALA A 86 4.32 -21.59 5.96
CA ALA A 86 5.78 -21.63 5.82
C ALA A 86 6.42 -20.24 5.66
N ALA A 87 5.74 -19.29 5.03
CA ALA A 87 6.20 -17.91 4.84
C ALA A 87 5.99 -17.06 6.11
N LEU A 88 4.93 -17.36 6.87
CA LEU A 88 4.63 -16.80 8.18
C LEU A 88 5.34 -17.54 9.30
N ALA A 89 5.78 -18.80 9.13
CA ALA A 89 6.51 -19.54 10.16
C ALA A 89 7.77 -18.80 10.67
N PRO A 90 8.58 -18.16 9.81
CA PRO A 90 9.67 -17.27 10.25
C PRO A 90 9.19 -16.07 11.08
N LEU A 91 7.99 -15.54 10.79
CA LEU A 91 7.39 -14.39 11.47
C LEU A 91 6.74 -14.77 12.81
N VAL A 92 6.19 -15.98 12.92
CA VAL A 92 5.56 -16.52 14.14
C VAL A 92 6.63 -17.11 15.10
N GLY A 93 7.75 -17.59 14.58
CA GLY A 93 8.78 -18.30 15.35
C GLY A 93 9.84 -17.43 16.06
N LYS A 94 9.81 -16.11 15.90
CA LYS A 94 10.72 -15.16 16.58
C LYS A 94 9.95 -14.02 17.25
N ALA A 95 8.80 -14.30 17.87
CA ALA A 95 8.23 -13.34 18.79
C ALA A 95 9.32 -13.00 19.84
N PRO A 96 9.67 -11.72 20.06
CA PRO A 96 10.67 -11.36 21.06
C PRO A 96 10.26 -11.98 22.39
N GLU A 97 11.22 -12.58 23.09
CA GLU A 97 10.98 -13.13 24.42
C GLU A 97 10.61 -11.98 25.36
N PHE A 98 9.32 -11.68 25.47
CA PHE A 98 8.83 -10.72 26.46
C PHE A 98 8.98 -11.36 27.84
N PRO A 99 9.78 -10.78 28.75
CA PRO A 99 9.98 -11.35 30.07
C PRO A 99 8.63 -11.49 30.79
N GLY A 100 8.27 -12.71 31.18
CA GLY A 100 7.11 -12.98 32.03
C GLY A 100 5.85 -13.48 31.31
N HIS A 101 5.84 -13.66 29.99
CA HIS A 101 4.70 -14.26 29.27
C HIS A 101 5.09 -15.63 28.70
N SER A 102 4.39 -16.69 29.09
CA SER A 102 4.66 -18.03 28.56
C SER A 102 4.15 -18.15 27.13
N ASN A 103 5.08 -18.22 26.16
CA ASN A 103 4.82 -18.29 24.71
C ASN A 103 3.98 -19.50 24.23
N LYS A 104 3.56 -20.41 25.12
CA LYS A 104 2.89 -21.66 24.74
C LYS A 104 1.42 -21.52 24.35
N VAL A 105 0.73 -20.45 24.74
CA VAL A 105 -0.74 -20.36 24.55
C VAL A 105 -1.14 -19.63 23.26
N HIS A 106 -0.31 -18.72 22.73
CA HIS A 106 -0.69 -17.91 21.58
C HIS A 106 -0.47 -18.58 20.22
N GLY A 107 0.48 -19.52 20.10
CA GLY A 107 0.75 -20.21 18.83
C GLY A 107 -0.47 -20.96 18.29
N ASP A 108 -1.22 -21.63 19.17
CA ASP A 108 -2.36 -22.47 18.78
C ASP A 108 -3.54 -21.64 18.23
N VAL A 109 -3.76 -20.42 18.74
CA VAL A 109 -4.89 -19.57 18.31
C VAL A 109 -4.71 -19.10 16.86
N TYR A 110 -3.52 -18.61 16.51
CA TYR A 110 -3.26 -18.15 15.15
C TYR A 110 -3.15 -19.32 14.18
N GLU A 111 -2.51 -20.42 14.58
CA GLU A 111 -2.44 -21.62 13.75
C GLU A 111 -3.83 -22.14 13.41
N ARG A 112 -4.73 -22.18 14.39
CA ARG A 112 -6.11 -22.59 14.18
C ARG A 112 -6.90 -21.59 13.35
N PHE A 113 -6.77 -20.30 13.64
CA PHE A 113 -7.41 -19.24 12.85
C PHE A 113 -7.02 -19.34 11.37
N PHE A 114 -5.73 -19.46 11.07
CA PHE A 114 -5.26 -19.55 9.69
C PHE A 114 -5.64 -20.89 9.03
N ALA A 115 -5.68 -21.99 9.78
CA ALA A 115 -6.12 -23.28 9.26
C ALA A 115 -7.63 -23.33 8.93
N GLU A 116 -8.43 -22.57 9.67
CA GLU A 116 -9.89 -22.51 9.53
C GLU A 116 -10.36 -21.26 8.76
N TRP A 117 -9.44 -20.40 8.29
CA TRP A 117 -9.78 -19.15 7.62
C TRP A 117 -10.58 -19.43 6.33
N PRO A 118 -11.85 -18.99 6.24
CA PRO A 118 -12.71 -19.27 5.09
C PRO A 118 -12.41 -18.36 3.89
N GLY A 119 -11.56 -17.35 4.06
CA GLY A 119 -11.38 -16.28 3.09
C GLY A 119 -12.40 -15.16 3.25
N LEU A 120 -12.18 -14.07 2.51
CA LEU A 120 -13.06 -12.92 2.44
C LEU A 120 -14.16 -13.06 1.37
N GLY A 121 -14.09 -14.08 0.52
CA GLY A 121 -15.11 -14.36 -0.49
C GLY A 121 -15.29 -13.17 -1.43
N GLU A 122 -16.49 -12.63 -1.55
CA GLU A 122 -16.76 -11.44 -2.39
C GLU A 122 -16.56 -10.11 -1.65
N THR A 123 -16.17 -10.13 -0.36
CA THR A 123 -15.99 -8.90 0.43
C THR A 123 -14.92 -8.01 -0.23
N PRO A 124 -15.21 -6.74 -0.53
CA PRO A 124 -14.21 -5.85 -1.12
C PRO A 124 -12.98 -5.70 -0.22
N ILE A 125 -11.79 -5.69 -0.81
CA ILE A 125 -10.53 -5.51 -0.07
C ILE A 125 -9.91 -4.18 -0.50
N VAL A 126 -9.74 -3.26 0.44
CA VAL A 126 -9.02 -2.00 0.22
C VAL A 126 -7.60 -2.16 0.75
N VAL A 127 -6.61 -1.94 -0.11
CA VAL A 127 -5.20 -1.91 0.26
C VAL A 127 -4.80 -0.46 0.50
N LEU A 128 -4.42 -0.12 1.73
CA LEU A 128 -3.86 1.18 2.11
C LEU A 128 -2.33 1.11 2.04
N SER A 129 -1.73 1.96 1.21
CA SER A 129 -0.27 2.04 1.07
C SER A 129 0.17 3.48 0.93
N SER A 130 1.26 3.87 1.61
CA SER A 130 1.82 5.22 1.48
C SER A 130 2.59 5.42 0.16
N LEU A 131 2.72 4.35 -0.64
CA LEU A 131 3.54 4.30 -1.85
C LEU A 131 5.01 4.67 -1.61
N ALA A 132 5.50 4.51 -0.37
CA ALA A 132 6.93 4.61 -0.12
C ALA A 132 7.70 3.63 -1.04
N PRO A 133 8.92 3.97 -1.50
CA PRO A 133 9.75 3.03 -2.24
C PRO A 133 9.89 1.70 -1.50
N GLY A 134 10.04 0.60 -2.25
CA GLY A 134 10.26 -0.73 -1.67
C GLY A 134 8.96 -1.49 -1.43
N ALA A 135 8.76 -1.97 -0.20
CA ALA A 135 7.67 -2.88 0.15
C ALA A 135 6.27 -2.33 -0.21
N ASP A 136 6.00 -1.06 0.12
CA ASP A 136 4.72 -0.39 -0.13
C ASP A 136 4.36 -0.39 -1.63
N GLN A 137 5.35 -0.12 -2.50
CA GLN A 137 5.19 -0.16 -3.96
C GLN A 137 5.02 -1.58 -4.49
N ILE A 138 5.71 -2.57 -3.92
CA ILE A 138 5.54 -3.99 -4.30
C ILE A 138 4.11 -4.43 -4.01
N VAL A 139 3.58 -4.13 -2.81
CA VAL A 139 2.19 -4.51 -2.48
C VAL A 139 1.18 -3.75 -3.34
N ALA A 140 1.42 -2.45 -3.58
CA ALA A 140 0.59 -1.67 -4.50
C ALA A 140 0.59 -2.27 -5.92
N LYS A 141 1.75 -2.69 -6.43
CA LYS A 141 1.87 -3.34 -7.75
C LYS A 141 1.07 -4.63 -7.80
N VAL A 142 1.17 -5.47 -6.78
CA VAL A 142 0.38 -6.72 -6.69
C VAL A 142 -1.12 -6.40 -6.68
N ALA A 143 -1.56 -5.44 -5.87
CA ALA A 143 -2.97 -5.03 -5.82
C ALA A 143 -3.55 -4.56 -7.16
N LEU A 144 -2.70 -4.04 -8.05
CA LEU A 144 -3.09 -3.58 -9.39
C LEU A 144 -3.00 -4.64 -10.48
N GLN A 145 -2.44 -5.83 -10.20
CA GLN A 145 -2.42 -6.89 -11.21
C GLN A 145 -3.86 -7.31 -11.56
N PRO A 146 -4.13 -7.71 -12.82
CA PRO A 146 -5.48 -8.08 -13.25
C PRO A 146 -6.13 -9.19 -12.43
N GLU A 147 -5.34 -10.12 -11.88
CA GLU A 147 -5.85 -11.18 -11.00
C GLU A 147 -6.54 -10.61 -9.75
N PHE A 148 -5.94 -9.61 -9.10
CA PHE A 148 -6.44 -9.05 -7.84
C PHE A 148 -7.39 -7.87 -8.06
N ALA A 149 -7.10 -6.99 -9.01
CA ALA A 149 -7.93 -5.82 -9.28
C ALA A 149 -9.35 -6.20 -9.74
N ASN A 150 -9.48 -7.27 -10.54
CA ASN A 150 -10.79 -7.79 -10.95
C ASN A 150 -11.51 -8.53 -9.83
N ASP A 151 -10.74 -9.08 -8.90
CA ASP A 151 -11.20 -9.81 -7.74
C ASP A 151 -11.31 -8.89 -6.52
N TYR A 152 -11.95 -7.73 -6.69
CA TYR A 152 -12.32 -6.79 -5.62
C TYR A 152 -11.18 -6.22 -4.75
N PHE A 153 -9.91 -6.29 -5.16
CA PHE A 153 -8.88 -5.47 -4.54
C PHE A 153 -8.91 -4.04 -5.08
N ARG A 154 -8.84 -3.05 -4.19
CA ARG A 154 -8.76 -1.64 -4.53
C ARG A 154 -7.60 -0.99 -3.77
N LEU A 155 -6.67 -0.41 -4.51
CA LEU A 155 -5.60 0.39 -3.93
C LEU A 155 -6.12 1.79 -3.55
N MET A 156 -5.78 2.25 -2.35
CA MET A 156 -5.95 3.61 -1.87
C MET A 156 -4.65 4.06 -1.20
N CYS A 157 -4.29 5.32 -1.40
CA CYS A 157 -2.96 5.82 -1.12
C CYS A 157 -2.99 7.06 -0.22
N PRO A 158 -3.07 6.88 1.10
CA PRO A 158 -2.85 7.97 2.05
C PRO A 158 -1.39 8.44 1.97
N LEU A 159 -1.18 9.66 1.48
CA LEU A 159 0.14 10.23 1.25
C LEU A 159 0.50 11.26 2.32
N PRO A 160 1.80 11.46 2.63
CA PRO A 160 2.24 12.49 3.58
C PRO A 160 2.03 13.92 3.07
N VAL A 161 1.99 14.10 1.75
CA VAL A 161 1.79 15.36 1.01
C VAL A 161 1.02 15.06 -0.29
N PRO A 162 0.48 16.07 -0.99
CA PRO A 162 -0.16 15.88 -2.30
C PRO A 162 0.74 15.13 -3.29
N LEU A 163 0.12 14.33 -4.15
CA LEU A 163 0.83 13.39 -5.02
C LEU A 163 1.88 14.06 -5.92
N GLU A 164 1.56 15.20 -6.54
CA GLU A 164 2.50 15.97 -7.37
C GLU A 164 3.80 16.27 -6.61
N MET A 165 3.68 16.71 -5.36
CA MET A 165 4.81 17.03 -4.48
C MET A 165 5.50 15.77 -3.97
N TYR A 166 4.73 14.72 -3.68
CA TYR A 166 5.23 13.44 -3.20
C TYR A 166 6.23 12.81 -4.17
N ARG A 167 5.96 12.90 -5.48
CA ARG A 167 6.89 12.40 -6.53
C ARG A 167 8.25 13.09 -6.51
N GLN A 168 8.31 14.32 -6.01
CA GLN A 168 9.52 15.13 -5.94
C GLN A 168 10.24 14.99 -4.59
N ALA A 169 9.66 14.22 -3.64
CA ALA A 169 10.20 14.07 -2.31
C ALA A 169 11.57 13.37 -2.32
N SER A 170 12.44 13.78 -1.38
CA SER A 170 13.76 13.17 -1.17
C SER A 170 13.71 11.67 -0.86
N THR A 171 12.54 11.14 -0.51
CA THR A 171 12.32 9.71 -0.32
C THR A 171 12.53 8.92 -1.61
N PHE A 172 12.22 9.51 -2.77
CA PHE A 172 12.48 8.94 -4.09
C PHE A 172 13.86 9.35 -4.62
N VAL A 173 14.35 10.52 -4.21
CA VAL A 173 15.61 11.11 -4.69
C VAL A 173 16.67 11.06 -3.59
N ARG A 174 17.48 9.99 -3.60
CA ARG A 174 18.64 9.87 -2.72
C ARG A 174 19.72 10.88 -3.11
N GLN A 175 20.29 11.53 -2.10
CA GLN A 175 21.42 12.44 -2.27
C GLN A 175 22.74 11.66 -2.22
N PRO A 176 23.73 12.01 -3.07
CA PRO A 176 25.04 11.39 -3.02
C PRO A 176 25.74 11.72 -1.69
N GLN A 177 26.57 10.79 -1.20
CA GLN A 177 27.43 11.06 -0.05
C GLN A 177 28.52 12.06 -0.43
N VAL A 178 29.02 12.82 0.54
CA VAL A 178 30.14 13.74 0.33
C VAL A 178 31.35 12.94 -0.14
N GLY A 179 31.85 13.25 -1.35
CA GLY A 179 32.97 12.53 -1.96
C GLY A 179 32.58 11.34 -2.84
N ALA A 180 31.30 11.19 -3.19
CA ALA A 180 30.86 10.19 -4.17
C ALA A 180 31.62 10.34 -5.50
N THR A 181 32.00 9.20 -6.08
CA THR A 181 32.61 9.12 -7.41
C THR A 181 31.58 9.41 -8.51
N GLU A 182 32.04 9.78 -9.70
CA GLU A 182 31.18 10.01 -10.87
C GLU A 182 30.32 8.78 -11.21
N GLU A 183 30.88 7.59 -11.05
CA GLU A 183 30.17 6.32 -11.27
C GLU A 183 29.05 6.11 -10.24
N GLU A 184 29.30 6.41 -8.97
CA GLU A 184 28.27 6.35 -7.91
C GLU A 184 27.17 7.39 -8.13
N LEU A 185 27.53 8.60 -8.58
CA LEU A 185 26.60 9.67 -8.92
C LEU A 185 25.65 9.24 -10.06
N GLU A 186 26.19 8.68 -11.13
CA GLU A 186 25.39 8.22 -12.28
C GLU A 186 24.51 7.02 -11.90
N ARG A 187 25.03 6.08 -11.11
CA ARG A 187 24.23 4.96 -10.58
C ARG A 187 23.07 5.48 -9.73
N LEU A 188 23.34 6.39 -8.79
CA LEU A 188 22.32 6.94 -7.90
C LEU A 188 21.23 7.71 -8.66
N LYS A 189 21.63 8.44 -9.69
CA LYS A 189 20.70 9.12 -10.60
C LYS A 189 19.79 8.12 -11.31
N SER A 190 20.37 7.06 -11.89
CA SER A 190 19.62 5.99 -12.54
C SER A 190 18.64 5.29 -11.58
N GLU A 191 19.06 5.02 -10.34
CA GLU A 191 18.19 4.46 -9.29
C GLU A 191 17.03 5.40 -8.92
N ASN A 192 17.30 6.69 -8.76
CA ASN A 192 16.27 7.69 -8.47
C ASN A 192 15.27 7.82 -9.62
N ASP A 193 15.75 7.86 -10.86
CA ASP A 193 14.92 7.92 -12.07
C ASP A 193 14.02 6.67 -12.17
N GLN A 194 14.56 5.50 -11.86
CA GLN A 194 13.79 4.24 -11.83
C GLN A 194 12.68 4.30 -10.77
N ARG A 195 12.94 4.79 -9.56
CA ARG A 195 11.93 4.89 -8.48
C ARG A 195 10.78 5.82 -8.83
N VAL A 196 11.08 6.96 -9.46
CA VAL A 196 10.07 7.90 -9.93
C VAL A 196 9.27 7.27 -11.08
N SER A 197 9.93 6.55 -11.98
CA SER A 197 9.28 5.79 -13.06
C SER A 197 8.33 4.73 -12.50
N ASP A 198 8.77 3.94 -11.53
CA ASP A 198 7.96 2.90 -10.89
C ASP A 198 6.71 3.50 -10.21
N LEU A 199 6.86 4.61 -9.51
CA LEU A 199 5.72 5.32 -8.92
C LEU A 199 4.73 5.81 -9.99
N ARG A 200 5.22 6.31 -11.14
CA ARG A 200 4.37 6.72 -12.28
C ARG A 200 3.67 5.55 -12.94
N GLN A 201 4.26 4.36 -12.95
CA GLN A 201 3.58 3.17 -13.47
C GLN A 201 2.41 2.75 -12.58
N LEU A 202 2.53 2.92 -11.26
CA LEU A 202 1.46 2.60 -10.30
C LEU A 202 0.34 3.63 -10.35
N ILE A 203 0.72 4.91 -10.33
CA ILE A 203 -0.17 6.06 -10.33
C ILE A 203 0.30 7.00 -11.45
N PRO A 204 -0.32 6.97 -12.64
CA PRO A 204 0.15 7.76 -13.78
C PRO A 204 -0.21 9.25 -13.66
N ASP A 205 -1.38 9.54 -13.12
CA ASP A 205 -1.94 10.90 -13.07
C ASP A 205 -1.68 11.55 -11.70
N ASP A 206 -1.44 12.86 -11.68
CA ASP A 206 -1.23 13.60 -10.42
C ASP A 206 -2.53 13.84 -9.64
N ASP A 207 -3.68 13.73 -10.32
CA ASP A 207 -5.02 13.84 -9.75
C ASP A 207 -5.69 12.46 -9.55
N ASP A 208 -4.90 11.40 -9.44
CA ASP A 208 -5.44 10.05 -9.29
C ASP A 208 -6.32 9.95 -8.03
N PRO A 209 -7.61 9.58 -8.17
CA PRO A 209 -8.56 9.60 -7.05
C PRO A 209 -8.27 8.55 -5.97
N ARG A 210 -7.30 7.65 -6.21
CA ARG A 210 -6.81 6.71 -5.20
C ARG A 210 -5.90 7.40 -4.19
N CYS A 211 -5.25 8.51 -4.56
CA CYS A 211 -4.29 9.23 -3.72
C CYS A 211 -4.93 10.39 -2.99
N PHE A 212 -4.61 10.55 -1.71
CA PHE A 212 -5.06 11.69 -0.91
C PHE A 212 -4.05 12.04 0.18
N PRO A 213 -3.78 13.34 0.43
CA PRO A 213 -2.89 13.74 1.51
C PRO A 213 -3.55 13.48 2.87
N VAL A 214 -2.79 12.91 3.79
CA VAL A 214 -3.15 12.79 5.20
C VAL A 214 -2.79 14.08 5.90
N ALA A 215 -3.81 14.79 6.37
CA ALA A 215 -3.61 15.93 7.25
C ALA A 215 -3.02 15.45 8.58
N ILE A 216 -2.02 16.16 9.09
CA ILE A 216 -1.55 15.96 10.46
C ILE A 216 -2.65 16.50 11.37
N ARG A 217 -3.47 15.61 11.94
CA ARG A 217 -4.46 16.01 12.96
C ARG A 217 -3.73 16.36 14.25
N ASN A 218 -4.11 17.50 14.83
CA ASN A 218 -3.66 17.99 16.13
C ASN A 218 -4.13 17.18 17.35
N ALA A 219 -4.39 15.88 17.17
CA ALA A 219 -5.05 15.05 18.19
C ALA A 219 -4.15 14.68 19.38
N PHE A 220 -2.94 15.24 19.50
CA PHE A 220 -2.17 15.13 20.74
C PHE A 220 -2.56 16.29 21.66
N THR A 221 -3.27 15.97 22.74
CA THR A 221 -3.45 16.93 23.81
C THR A 221 -2.08 17.26 24.42
N PRO A 222 -1.84 18.47 24.93
CA PRO A 222 -0.56 18.84 25.53
C PRO A 222 -0.04 17.88 26.62
N GLY A 223 -0.92 17.06 27.21
CA GLY A 223 -0.55 16.02 28.18
C GLY A 223 0.14 14.79 27.59
N ASP A 224 -0.03 14.52 26.29
CA ASP A 224 0.55 13.35 25.61
C ASP A 224 1.96 13.63 25.03
N LEU A 225 2.33 14.92 24.92
CA LEU A 225 3.61 15.37 24.35
C LEU A 225 4.81 15.23 25.31
N SER A 226 4.60 14.86 26.58
CA SER A 226 5.71 14.77 27.55
C SER A 226 6.64 13.57 27.34
N ASN A 227 6.22 12.59 26.51
CA ASN A 227 6.96 11.33 26.36
C ASN A 227 7.52 11.07 24.94
N SER A 228 7.29 11.94 23.96
CA SER A 228 7.76 11.72 22.59
C SER A 228 8.90 12.67 22.17
N LEU A 229 10.05 12.02 22.05
CA LEU A 229 11.36 12.37 21.48
C LEU A 229 11.57 13.70 20.71
N CYS A 230 12.74 14.26 21.01
CA CYS A 230 13.56 15.20 20.23
C CYS A 230 13.29 16.70 20.42
N GLY A 231 13.84 17.26 21.51
CA GLY A 231 14.61 18.53 21.55
C GLY A 231 13.95 19.86 21.15
N ALA A 232 12.79 19.85 20.50
CA ALA A 232 12.03 21.03 20.12
C ALA A 232 11.20 21.51 21.31
N THR A 233 11.16 22.82 21.50
CA THR A 233 10.28 23.46 22.48
C THR A 233 8.82 23.13 22.18
N VAL A 234 7.98 23.10 23.21
CA VAL A 234 6.53 22.86 23.04
C VAL A 234 5.94 23.86 22.06
N GLU A 235 6.43 25.09 22.06
CA GLU A 235 6.04 26.16 21.14
C GLU A 235 6.43 25.87 19.69
N GLU A 236 7.66 25.40 19.43
CA GLU A 236 8.06 24.95 18.09
C GLU A 236 7.22 23.76 17.65
N GLN A 237 6.91 22.83 18.55
CA GLN A 237 6.03 21.69 18.26
C GLN A 237 4.61 22.15 17.93
N ILE A 238 4.07 23.15 18.64
CA ILE A 238 2.74 23.74 18.39
C ILE A 238 2.72 24.51 17.06
N GLU A 239 3.76 25.27 16.71
CA GLU A 239 3.87 25.98 15.43
C GLU A 239 4.07 25.00 14.25
N LEU A 240 4.76 23.89 14.49
CA LEU A 240 4.88 22.73 13.59
C LEU A 240 3.54 22.01 13.34
N LEU A 241 2.59 22.17 14.26
CA LEU A 241 1.28 21.51 14.33
C LEU A 241 0.12 22.49 14.06
N GLN A 242 0.30 23.52 13.23
CA GLN A 242 -0.89 24.22 12.70
C GLN A 242 -1.68 23.22 11.85
N ASP A 243 -2.99 23.10 12.10
CA ASP A 243 -3.83 22.12 11.42
C ASP A 243 -3.85 22.42 9.91
N ASP A 244 -3.37 21.46 9.10
CA ASP A 244 -3.40 21.57 7.63
C ASP A 244 -4.84 21.84 7.14
N LEU A 245 -5.87 21.49 7.93
CA LEU A 245 -7.28 21.70 7.61
C LEU A 245 -7.69 23.18 7.56
N ASP A 246 -7.05 24.05 8.33
CA ASP A 246 -7.40 25.48 8.40
C ASP A 246 -6.66 26.35 7.36
N LEU A 247 -5.68 25.77 6.67
CA LEU A 247 -4.89 26.46 5.66
C LEU A 247 -5.63 26.51 4.32
N SER A 248 -5.56 27.66 3.64
CA SER A 248 -5.90 27.72 2.21
C SER A 248 -4.99 26.80 1.40
N GLU A 249 -5.44 26.39 0.21
CA GLU A 249 -4.68 25.51 -0.68
C GLU A 249 -3.28 26.07 -1.00
N ASP A 250 -3.17 27.37 -1.29
CA ASP A 250 -1.89 28.05 -1.52
C ASP A 250 -0.97 27.99 -0.30
N GLN A 251 -1.52 28.16 0.91
CA GLN A 251 -0.75 28.06 2.15
C GLN A 251 -0.26 26.64 2.41
N ARG A 252 -1.12 25.64 2.20
CA ARG A 252 -0.72 24.22 2.29
C ARG A 252 0.38 23.89 1.29
N ASN A 253 0.23 24.31 0.04
CA ASN A 253 1.23 24.03 -1.00
C ASN A 253 2.59 24.65 -0.66
N ARG A 254 2.61 25.86 -0.09
CA ARG A 254 3.85 26.47 0.43
C ARG A 254 4.44 25.69 1.59
N LEU A 255 3.59 25.23 2.51
CA LEU A 255 4.00 24.44 3.66
C LEU A 255 4.63 23.10 3.23
N TYR A 256 3.96 22.38 2.33
CA TYR A 256 4.46 21.12 1.78
C TYR A 256 5.77 21.30 1.03
N SER A 257 5.87 22.33 0.18
CA SER A 257 7.11 22.67 -0.52
C SER A 257 8.26 22.96 0.44
N HIS A 258 7.96 23.60 1.57
CA HIS A 258 8.93 23.86 2.63
C HIS A 258 9.34 22.56 3.34
N ASP A 259 8.39 21.70 3.68
CA ASP A 259 8.61 20.45 4.41
C ASP A 259 9.41 19.43 3.61
N LEU A 260 9.32 19.47 2.27
CA LEU A 260 10.10 18.60 1.40
C LEU A 260 11.59 18.96 1.31
N LYS A 261 11.99 20.17 1.74
CA LYS A 261 13.40 20.55 1.75
C LYS A 261 14.19 19.72 2.76
N SER A 262 15.45 19.44 2.43
CA SER A 262 16.35 18.63 3.29
C SER A 262 16.53 19.24 4.69
N GLU A 263 16.53 20.58 4.79
CA GLU A 263 16.62 21.33 6.05
C GLU A 263 15.45 21.08 7.03
N ASN A 264 14.28 20.66 6.53
CA ASN A 264 13.08 20.40 7.32
C ASN A 264 12.83 18.91 7.58
N ARG A 265 13.91 18.13 7.77
CA ARG A 265 13.87 16.67 7.95
C ARG A 265 12.83 16.22 8.99
N GLN A 266 12.74 16.91 10.13
CA GLN A 266 11.79 16.55 11.21
C GLN A 266 10.32 16.68 10.76
N ARG A 267 9.96 17.77 10.06
CA ARG A 267 8.59 17.98 9.53
C ARG A 267 8.22 16.91 8.54
N ARG A 268 9.14 16.62 7.62
CA ARG A 268 8.98 15.55 6.65
C ARG A 268 8.71 14.23 7.37
N HIS A 269 9.54 13.85 8.34
CA HIS A 269 9.35 12.60 9.09
C HIS A 269 7.99 12.54 9.79
N ARG A 270 7.52 13.63 10.41
CA ARG A 270 6.18 13.68 11.01
C ARG A 270 5.07 13.45 10.00
N ARG A 271 5.18 13.97 8.77
CA ARG A 271 4.19 13.70 7.71
C ARG A 271 4.17 12.23 7.31
N TYR A 272 5.33 11.61 7.15
CA TYR A 272 5.42 10.17 6.87
C TYR A 272 4.89 9.33 8.03
N GLN A 273 5.21 9.72 9.25
CA GLN A 273 4.67 9.08 10.45
C GLN A 273 3.14 9.20 10.48
N ALA A 274 2.57 10.38 10.25
CA ALA A 274 1.12 10.58 10.21
C ALA A 274 0.44 9.72 9.13
N ALA A 275 1.06 9.57 7.95
CA ALA A 275 0.56 8.66 6.92
C ALA A 275 0.60 7.19 7.40
N GLY A 276 1.68 6.78 8.08
CA GLY A 276 1.80 5.45 8.69
C GLY A 276 0.77 5.20 9.80
N GLU A 277 0.58 6.17 10.69
CA GLU A 277 -0.43 6.14 11.77
C GLU A 277 -1.84 6.03 11.19
N TYR A 278 -2.13 6.79 10.14
CA TYR A 278 -3.39 6.67 9.41
C TYR A 278 -3.57 5.25 8.86
N ILE A 279 -2.57 4.71 8.16
CA ILE A 279 -2.64 3.34 7.62
C ILE A 279 -2.92 2.35 8.75
N ALA A 280 -2.20 2.41 9.87
CA ALA A 280 -2.42 1.49 10.99
C ALA A 280 -3.81 1.67 11.64
N ALA A 281 -4.23 2.91 11.89
CA ALA A 281 -5.48 3.22 12.58
C ALA A 281 -6.74 2.82 11.77
N TYR A 282 -6.65 2.85 10.44
CA TYR A 282 -7.78 2.55 9.55
C TYR A 282 -7.71 1.15 8.92
N SER A 283 -6.75 0.31 9.33
CA SER A 283 -6.61 -1.05 8.82
C SER A 283 -7.25 -2.10 9.73
N HIS A 284 -7.92 -3.08 9.12
CA HIS A 284 -8.35 -4.29 9.81
C HIS A 284 -7.18 -5.28 9.97
N LEU A 285 -6.24 -5.26 9.02
CA LEU A 285 -5.00 -6.01 9.04
C LEU A 285 -3.85 -5.11 8.59
N LEU A 286 -2.79 -4.99 9.39
CA LEU A 286 -1.56 -4.31 8.99
C LEU A 286 -0.51 -5.36 8.59
N ILE A 287 0.02 -5.24 7.38
CA ILE A 287 1.13 -6.04 6.88
C ILE A 287 2.41 -5.21 7.00
N ALA A 288 3.31 -5.65 7.87
CA ALA A 288 4.65 -5.11 8.01
C ALA A 288 5.64 -6.01 7.25
N ILE A 289 6.30 -5.48 6.22
CA ILE A 289 7.29 -6.21 5.43
C ILE A 289 8.70 -5.80 5.84
N TRP A 290 9.47 -6.75 6.35
CA TRP A 290 10.82 -6.51 6.87
C TRP A 290 11.73 -7.68 6.54
N ASP A 291 13.00 -7.41 6.21
CA ASP A 291 14.00 -8.44 5.87
C ASP A 291 14.95 -8.80 7.03
N HIS A 292 14.65 -8.32 8.23
CA HIS A 292 15.42 -8.53 9.47
C HIS A 292 16.85 -8.00 9.41
N ILE A 293 17.17 -7.16 8.43
CA ILE A 293 18.39 -6.36 8.48
C ILE A 293 18.05 -5.23 9.46
N ASP A 294 18.49 -5.40 10.71
CA ASP A 294 18.28 -4.44 11.79
C ASP A 294 18.88 -3.09 11.42
N ASP A 295 18.08 -2.24 10.78
CA ASP A 295 18.38 -0.83 10.68
C ASP A 295 17.97 -0.17 11.99
N THR A 296 18.75 -0.45 13.05
CA THR A 296 18.65 0.20 14.36
C THR A 296 18.67 1.74 14.29
N LYS A 297 18.94 2.31 13.11
CA LYS A 297 18.99 3.74 12.83
C LYS A 297 17.78 4.28 12.07
N ASN A 298 16.91 3.44 11.52
CA ASN A 298 15.73 3.86 10.73
C ASN A 298 14.40 3.50 11.42
N THR A 299 14.21 4.00 12.65
CA THR A 299 12.92 3.95 13.36
C THR A 299 11.95 5.07 12.96
N GLU A 300 12.26 5.81 11.89
CA GLU A 300 11.51 7.00 11.48
C GLU A 300 10.59 6.73 10.27
N GLY A 301 9.56 7.56 10.09
CA GLY A 301 8.64 7.47 8.96
C GLY A 301 7.59 6.37 9.12
N THR A 302 7.06 5.84 8.00
CA THR A 302 6.00 4.82 8.00
C THR A 302 6.44 3.49 8.62
N ALA A 303 7.73 3.17 8.54
CA ALA A 303 8.32 1.99 9.17
C ALA A 303 8.35 2.08 10.71
N GLY A 304 8.38 3.30 11.26
CA GLY A 304 8.36 3.54 12.71
C GLY A 304 7.14 2.97 13.42
N ILE A 305 6.03 2.79 12.69
CA ILE A 305 4.78 2.20 13.21
C ILE A 305 4.96 0.76 13.70
N VAL A 306 5.89 0.01 13.12
CA VAL A 306 6.15 -1.37 13.51
C VAL A 306 6.92 -1.44 14.84
N HIS A 307 7.59 -0.35 15.22
CA HIS A 307 8.40 -0.24 16.43
C HIS A 307 7.71 0.47 17.61
N ALA A 308 6.55 1.11 17.37
CA ALA A 308 5.77 1.84 18.36
C ALA A 308 4.90 0.90 19.22
#